data_AF-A0A3L8Q369-F1
#
_entry.id   AF-A0A3L8Q369-F1
#
_cell.length_a   1.000
_cell.length_b   1.000
_cell.length_c   1.000
_cell.angle_alpha   90.00
_cell.angle_beta   90.00
_cell.angle_gamma   90.00
#
_symmetry.space_group_name_H-M   'P 1'
#
loop_
_entity.id
_entity.type
_entity.pdbx_description
1 polymer ?
#
loop_
_entity_poly.entity_id
_entity_poly.type
_entity_poly.pdbx_seq_one_letter_code
_entity_poly.pdbx_strand_id
1 'polypeptide(L)'
;MQIILFMATPAESTHPFDNAQLENLYYHNIVHGGLYNTHSDFKLGDAHLIIKSVPDSGSFRLAAFVEGFESEPSILDRVLRPSKSSRYDKFQESAYVSLLEKFDCILNNPNVRANAAVFEAFHQQHPSEQCVALCEMINQLPSSISDPIIPTKDELIAAYQQSLRIRGREKTNQAFYCKGMEFQITQRGNRSQVQLISSQLPVESAGSSMEKYLSDWLNDDTNGTAIRLAELEHNRAFEVDSSSAITESDRSGAGLSAYRQFPQQQTVGDTNRAGESLPPQPTRQPEAARNSPAVDPRLFLFLHALHQADEQRDEEQGGEELEDLNLGLTMTLALFMQLQFNNSRTQCPFGHTLCRVVPISYTSPEGHPINNDERSLRDFIHLLISYKDEHPQVAYEILLKIKSEFPEVEYQESGLVEIEEELNTKVVEMQKIPALLQHIDNISCTTYEQLEDGVECSLNYNDFVEEKALDIIEIKMGENDDNWGLIRKETIRNMITTRKRITLPFYHREMTAEDLRAVQLEKHLK
;
A
#
# COMPACT_ATOMS: atom_id res chain seq x y z
N MET A 1 6.38 4.88 -18.30
CA MET A 1 5.43 3.87 -17.82
C MET A 1 5.69 3.71 -16.33
N GLN A 2 4.88 4.33 -15.47
CA GLN A 2 5.11 4.35 -14.01
C GLN A 2 4.49 3.09 -13.40
N ILE A 3 5.33 2.17 -12.92
CA ILE A 3 4.90 1.24 -11.87
C ILE A 3 4.80 2.13 -10.62
N ILE A 4 3.58 2.54 -10.27
CA ILE A 4 3.32 3.02 -8.91
C ILE A 4 3.35 1.76 -8.05
N LEU A 5 4.56 1.33 -7.70
CA LEU A 5 4.73 0.63 -6.44
C LEU A 5 4.24 1.63 -5.40
N PHE A 6 3.10 1.34 -4.78
CA PHE A 6 2.84 1.83 -3.43
C PHE A 6 3.90 1.17 -2.51
N MET A 7 5.16 1.59 -2.66
CA MET A 7 6.04 1.62 -1.51
C MET A 7 5.45 2.74 -0.67
N ALA A 8 4.79 2.36 0.43
CA ALA A 8 4.44 3.28 1.49
C ALA A 8 5.69 4.13 1.78
N THR A 9 5.70 5.35 1.26
CA THR A 9 6.74 6.30 1.64
C THR A 9 6.63 6.47 3.16
N PRO A 10 7.73 6.62 3.91
CA PRO A 10 7.72 6.73 5.38
C PRO A 10 6.91 7.91 5.96
N ALA A 11 6.21 8.66 5.10
CA ALA A 11 5.35 9.78 5.40
C ALA A 11 3.85 9.45 5.32
N GLU A 12 3.42 8.18 5.34
CA GLU A 12 2.01 7.79 5.42
C GLU A 12 1.41 8.05 6.82
N SER A 13 1.11 9.33 6.99
CA SER A 13 -0.05 9.96 7.60
C SER A 13 -0.63 9.38 8.89
N THR A 14 -0.66 10.25 9.90
CA THR A 14 -1.63 10.26 11.00
C THR A 14 -3.09 10.46 10.55
N HIS A 15 -3.41 10.34 9.26
CA HIS A 15 -4.76 10.49 8.74
C HIS A 15 -5.50 9.16 8.80
N PRO A 16 -6.74 9.14 9.33
CA PRO A 16 -7.57 7.94 9.30
C PRO A 16 -7.85 7.58 7.84
N PHE A 17 -7.63 6.32 7.48
CA PHE A 17 -8.00 5.80 6.15
C PHE A 17 -9.47 6.10 5.88
N ASP A 18 -9.78 6.74 4.76
CA ASP A 18 -11.16 6.89 4.32
C ASP A 18 -11.68 5.57 3.68
N ASN A 19 -13.00 5.45 3.48
CA ASN A 19 -13.57 4.22 2.92
C ASN A 19 -13.10 3.96 1.48
N ALA A 20 -12.92 5.01 0.68
CA ALA A 20 -12.52 4.89 -0.71
C ALA A 20 -11.09 4.36 -0.83
N GLN A 21 -10.19 4.84 0.01
CA GLN A 21 -8.81 4.39 0.09
C GLN A 21 -8.72 2.92 0.47
N LEU A 22 -9.46 2.47 1.48
CA LEU A 22 -9.48 1.07 1.89
C LEU A 22 -10.04 0.16 0.80
N GLU A 23 -11.14 0.57 0.16
CA GLU A 23 -11.76 -0.18 -0.93
C GLU A 23 -10.83 -0.25 -2.16
N ASN A 24 -10.22 0.87 -2.55
CA ASN A 24 -9.29 0.92 -3.67
C ASN A 24 -8.04 0.08 -3.42
N LEU A 25 -7.49 0.15 -2.20
CA LEU A 25 -6.35 -0.69 -1.79
C LEU A 25 -6.71 -2.17 -1.91
N TYR A 26 -7.90 -2.56 -1.45
CA TYR A 26 -8.39 -3.93 -1.56
C TYR A 26 -8.48 -4.38 -3.03
N TYR A 27 -9.05 -3.57 -3.93
CA TYR A 27 -9.13 -3.93 -5.35
C TYR A 27 -7.77 -4.00 -6.03
N HIS A 28 -6.86 -3.06 -5.75
CA HIS A 28 -5.50 -3.09 -6.30
C HIS A 28 -4.78 -4.38 -5.92
N ASN A 29 -4.86 -4.80 -4.65
CA ASN A 29 -4.26 -6.06 -4.22
C ASN A 29 -4.85 -7.27 -4.98
N ILE A 30 -6.17 -7.28 -5.23
CA ILE A 30 -6.79 -8.36 -6.02
C ILE A 30 -6.29 -8.35 -7.46
N VAL A 31 -6.21 -7.19 -8.11
CA VAL A 31 -5.76 -7.10 -9.50
C VAL A 31 -4.32 -7.57 -9.65
N HIS A 32 -3.44 -7.22 -8.71
CA HIS A 32 -2.01 -7.56 -8.78
C HIS A 32 -1.68 -8.95 -8.24
N GLY A 33 -2.28 -9.35 -7.12
CA GLY A 33 -1.94 -10.59 -6.41
C GLY A 33 -3.01 -11.66 -6.48
N GLY A 34 -4.21 -11.36 -6.97
CA GLY A 34 -5.36 -12.24 -6.90
C GLY A 34 -6.02 -12.23 -5.52
N LEU A 35 -7.26 -12.66 -5.48
CA LEU A 35 -8.12 -12.65 -4.29
C LEU A 35 -7.56 -13.54 -3.18
N TYR A 36 -7.02 -14.71 -3.54
CA TYR A 36 -6.44 -15.63 -2.56
C TYR A 36 -5.26 -15.00 -1.82
N ASN A 37 -4.28 -14.45 -2.56
CA ASN A 37 -3.11 -13.83 -1.93
C ASN A 37 -3.48 -12.56 -1.18
N THR A 38 -4.42 -11.78 -1.73
CA THR A 38 -4.99 -10.63 -1.03
C THR A 38 -5.61 -11.05 0.31
N HIS A 39 -6.31 -12.18 0.38
CA HIS A 39 -6.93 -12.63 1.62
C HIS A 39 -5.92 -13.26 2.58
N SER A 40 -4.83 -13.84 2.10
CA SER A 40 -3.82 -14.48 2.94
C SER A 40 -2.77 -13.52 3.51
N ASP A 41 -2.49 -12.40 2.83
CA ASP A 41 -1.43 -11.46 3.25
C ASP A 41 -1.78 -10.03 2.80
N PHE A 42 -2.88 -9.48 3.33
CA PHE A 42 -3.29 -8.10 3.03
C PHE A 42 -2.48 -7.12 3.89
N LYS A 43 -1.74 -6.22 3.25
CA LYS A 43 -1.03 -5.15 3.97
C LYS A 43 -1.87 -3.89 4.08
N LEU A 44 -2.02 -3.39 5.30
CA LEU A 44 -2.63 -2.09 5.60
C LEU A 44 -1.69 -1.25 6.46
N GLY A 45 -0.88 -0.41 5.79
CA GLY A 45 0.26 0.26 6.44
C GLY A 45 1.30 -0.78 6.91
N ASP A 46 1.67 -0.72 8.20
CA ASP A 46 2.64 -1.65 8.80
C ASP A 46 2.00 -2.97 9.29
N ALA A 47 0.66 -3.10 9.18
CA ALA A 47 -0.09 -4.25 9.67
C ALA A 47 -0.33 -5.30 8.57
N HIS A 48 -0.12 -6.56 8.92
CA HIS A 48 -0.50 -7.72 8.12
C HIS A 48 -1.86 -8.24 8.57
N LEU A 49 -2.81 -8.25 7.64
CA LEU A 49 -4.17 -8.72 7.86
C LEU A 49 -4.39 -10.02 7.08
N ILE A 50 -5.02 -11.00 7.72
CA ILE A 50 -5.65 -12.13 7.03
C ILE A 50 -7.15 -11.90 6.98
N ILE A 51 -7.74 -12.04 5.81
CA ILE A 51 -9.18 -12.01 5.60
C ILE A 51 -9.69 -13.45 5.57
N LYS A 52 -10.61 -13.79 6.48
CA LYS A 52 -11.19 -15.14 6.56
C LYS A 52 -12.71 -15.10 6.49
N SER A 53 -13.27 -16.17 5.95
CA SER A 53 -14.70 -16.44 6.03
C SER A 53 -15.07 -16.93 7.43
N VAL A 54 -15.99 -16.22 8.09
CA VAL A 54 -16.48 -16.50 9.44
C VAL A 54 -17.99 -16.76 9.38
N PRO A 55 -18.52 -17.76 10.10
CA PRO A 55 -19.95 -17.98 10.18
C PRO A 55 -20.69 -16.76 10.75
N ASP A 56 -21.80 -16.36 10.11
CA ASP A 56 -22.70 -15.32 10.58
C ASP A 56 -24.16 -15.63 10.24
N SER A 57 -24.97 -15.91 11.27
CA SER A 57 -26.44 -15.98 11.20
C SER A 57 -26.99 -16.80 10.01
N GLY A 58 -26.38 -17.95 9.71
CA GLY A 58 -26.78 -18.84 8.60
C GLY A 58 -26.12 -18.53 7.25
N SER A 59 -25.17 -17.60 7.23
CA SER A 59 -24.34 -17.21 6.09
C SER A 59 -22.86 -17.14 6.48
N PHE A 60 -22.01 -16.68 5.58
CA PHE A 60 -20.60 -16.43 5.83
C PHE A 60 -20.24 -14.97 5.56
N ARG A 61 -19.65 -14.31 6.55
CA ARG A 61 -19.08 -12.96 6.42
C ARG A 61 -17.57 -13.04 6.30
N LEU A 62 -16.96 -12.10 5.59
CA LEU A 62 -15.52 -11.93 5.60
C LEU A 62 -15.16 -11.09 6.83
N ALA A 63 -14.15 -11.51 7.57
CA ALA A 63 -13.61 -10.74 8.68
C ALA A 63 -12.09 -10.61 8.53
N ALA A 64 -11.58 -9.42 8.78
CA ALA A 64 -10.17 -9.13 8.79
C ALA A 64 -9.59 -9.38 10.19
N PHE A 65 -8.51 -10.15 10.25
CA PHE A 65 -7.78 -10.46 11.46
C PHE A 65 -6.37 -9.94 11.32
N VAL A 66 -5.87 -9.25 12.33
CA VAL A 66 -4.45 -8.86 12.35
C VAL A 66 -3.64 -10.10 12.69
N GLU A 67 -2.77 -10.52 11.78
CA GLU A 67 -1.85 -11.64 11.99
C GLU A 67 -0.54 -11.16 12.63
N GLY A 68 -0.10 -9.95 12.28
CA GLY A 68 1.12 -9.39 12.82
C GLY A 68 1.41 -7.99 12.31
N PHE A 69 2.55 -7.48 12.73
CA PHE A 69 3.17 -6.26 12.21
C PHE A 69 4.50 -6.65 11.59
N GLU A 70 4.95 -5.92 10.58
CA GLU A 70 6.26 -6.17 9.96
C GLU A 70 7.41 -6.21 10.99
N SER A 71 7.29 -5.49 12.12
CA SER A 71 8.15 -5.68 13.29
C SER A 71 7.59 -4.99 14.54
N GLU A 72 7.70 -5.63 15.71
CA GLU A 72 7.59 -4.92 17.00
C GLU A 72 8.68 -3.83 17.04
N PRO A 73 8.33 -2.58 17.38
CA PRO A 73 9.32 -1.54 17.50
C PRO A 73 10.28 -1.90 18.64
N SER A 74 11.55 -2.06 18.27
CA SER A 74 12.65 -2.22 19.21
C SER A 74 12.69 -1.06 20.21
N ILE A 75 13.45 -1.22 21.31
CA ILE A 75 13.72 -0.13 22.26
C ILE A 75 14.27 1.11 21.52
N LEU A 76 15.04 0.88 20.45
CA LEU A 76 15.60 1.94 19.62
C LEU A 76 14.51 2.57 18.73
N ASP A 77 13.63 1.81 18.08
CA ASP A 77 12.49 2.35 17.34
C ASP A 77 11.57 3.20 18.23
N ARG A 78 11.38 2.80 19.50
CA ARG A 78 10.61 3.58 20.49
C ARG A 78 11.17 4.97 20.76
N VAL A 79 12.48 5.15 20.57
CA VAL A 79 13.16 6.43 20.74
C VAL A 79 13.33 7.17 19.42
N LEU A 80 13.65 6.46 18.33
CA LEU A 80 14.03 7.03 17.04
C LEU A 80 12.87 7.21 16.07
N ARG A 81 11.82 6.39 16.23
CA ARG A 81 10.61 6.39 15.40
C ARG A 81 9.37 6.41 16.32
N PRO A 82 9.21 7.47 17.13
CA PRO A 82 8.09 7.57 18.07
C PRO A 82 6.72 7.46 17.37
N SER A 83 6.62 7.74 16.07
CA SER A 83 5.45 7.46 15.24
C SER A 83 5.19 5.97 15.01
N LYS A 84 6.20 5.16 14.63
CA LYS A 84 6.08 3.69 14.48
C LYS A 84 5.69 3.05 15.81
N SER A 85 6.32 3.49 16.90
CA SER A 85 6.04 2.97 18.24
C SER A 85 4.70 3.39 18.77
N SER A 86 4.29 4.64 18.58
CA SER A 86 2.92 5.06 18.90
C SER A 86 1.89 4.31 18.06
N ARG A 87 2.17 3.95 16.79
CA ARG A 87 1.27 3.13 15.97
C ARG A 87 1.17 1.69 16.50
N TYR A 88 2.30 1.08 16.89
CA TYR A 88 2.31 -0.25 17.48
C TYR A 88 1.62 -0.28 18.86
N ASP A 89 1.86 0.72 19.71
CA ASP A 89 1.20 0.84 21.01
C ASP A 89 -0.30 1.13 20.84
N LYS A 90 -0.71 2.00 19.91
CA LYS A 90 -2.11 2.22 19.52
C LYS A 90 -2.77 1.01 18.86
N PHE A 91 -1.98 0.17 18.21
CA PHE A 91 -2.46 -1.12 17.72
C PHE A 91 -2.85 -2.02 18.88
N GLN A 92 -2.04 -2.06 19.94
CA GLN A 92 -2.43 -2.74 21.18
C GLN A 92 -3.61 -2.05 21.87
N GLU A 93 -3.74 -0.72 21.75
CA GLU A 93 -4.80 0.08 22.35
C GLU A 93 -5.96 0.41 21.38
N SER A 94 -6.91 -0.50 21.19
CA SER A 94 -8.30 -0.34 20.66
C SER A 94 -8.57 0.38 19.31
N ALA A 95 -7.68 1.23 18.77
CA ALA A 95 -7.93 2.01 17.56
C ALA A 95 -8.04 1.15 16.29
N TYR A 96 -7.29 0.05 16.24
CA TYR A 96 -7.40 -0.93 15.15
C TYR A 96 -8.74 -1.67 15.16
N VAL A 97 -9.42 -1.80 16.30
CA VAL A 97 -10.74 -2.45 16.35
C VAL A 97 -11.72 -1.67 15.47
N SER A 98 -11.75 -0.34 15.60
CA SER A 98 -12.62 0.51 14.77
C SER A 98 -12.26 0.47 13.28
N LEU A 99 -10.97 0.34 12.93
CA LEU A 99 -10.50 0.22 11.55
C LEU A 99 -10.85 -1.15 10.95
N LEU A 100 -10.71 -2.22 11.74
CA LEU A 100 -11.09 -3.58 11.34
C LEU A 100 -12.60 -3.71 11.19
N GLU A 101 -13.40 -3.14 12.10
CA GLU A 101 -14.86 -3.09 11.95
C GLU A 101 -15.28 -2.34 10.67
N LYS A 102 -14.61 -1.22 10.39
CA LYS A 102 -14.79 -0.47 9.15
C LYS A 102 -14.42 -1.29 7.93
N PHE A 103 -13.30 -2.01 7.96
CA PHE A 103 -12.86 -2.83 6.85
C PHE A 103 -13.74 -4.08 6.67
N ASP A 104 -14.22 -4.70 7.74
CA ASP A 104 -15.24 -5.76 7.72
C ASP A 104 -16.51 -5.26 7.03
N CYS A 105 -16.95 -4.02 7.31
CA CYS A 105 -18.07 -3.41 6.60
C CYS A 105 -17.79 -3.32 5.08
N ILE A 106 -16.56 -2.93 4.71
CA ILE A 106 -16.06 -2.91 3.32
C ILE A 106 -16.12 -4.27 2.64
N LEU A 107 -15.49 -5.27 3.23
CA LEU A 107 -15.41 -6.61 2.65
C LEU A 107 -16.78 -7.30 2.51
N ASN A 108 -17.76 -6.91 3.31
CA ASN A 108 -19.11 -7.48 3.29
C ASN A 108 -20.12 -6.67 2.49
N ASN A 109 -19.75 -5.50 1.97
CA ASN A 109 -20.63 -4.74 1.10
C ASN A 109 -20.87 -5.52 -0.22
N PRO A 110 -22.13 -5.72 -0.64
CA PRO A 110 -22.45 -6.49 -1.83
C PRO A 110 -21.79 -5.96 -3.11
N ASN A 111 -21.68 -4.64 -3.27
CA ASN A 111 -21.01 -4.03 -4.42
C ASN A 111 -19.52 -4.33 -4.41
N VAL A 112 -18.90 -4.24 -3.24
CA VAL A 112 -17.48 -4.53 -3.06
C VAL A 112 -17.18 -5.99 -3.39
N ARG A 113 -18.01 -6.92 -2.93
CA ARG A 113 -17.89 -8.34 -3.27
C ARG A 113 -18.09 -8.61 -4.76
N ALA A 114 -19.06 -7.95 -5.38
CA ALA A 114 -19.31 -8.09 -6.81
C ALA A 114 -18.14 -7.58 -7.65
N ASN A 115 -17.59 -6.40 -7.31
CA ASN A 115 -16.42 -5.83 -7.96
C ASN A 115 -15.17 -6.68 -7.74
N ALA A 116 -14.93 -7.16 -6.51
CA ALA A 116 -13.83 -8.05 -6.18
C ALA A 116 -13.84 -9.33 -7.05
N ALA A 117 -15.01 -9.91 -7.30
CA ALA A 117 -15.14 -11.07 -8.19
C ALA A 117 -14.78 -10.75 -9.65
N VAL A 118 -15.08 -9.54 -10.13
CA VAL A 118 -14.70 -9.09 -11.48
C VAL A 118 -13.20 -8.88 -11.57
N PHE A 119 -12.59 -8.23 -10.59
CA PHE A 119 -11.13 -8.03 -10.55
C PHE A 119 -10.37 -9.35 -10.42
N GLU A 120 -10.90 -10.32 -9.66
CA GLU A 120 -10.34 -11.66 -9.59
C GLU A 120 -10.42 -12.39 -10.93
N ALA A 121 -11.56 -12.31 -11.63
CA ALA A 121 -11.69 -12.88 -12.96
C ALA A 121 -10.69 -12.27 -13.95
N PHE A 122 -10.45 -10.96 -13.87
CA PHE A 122 -9.42 -10.29 -14.65
C PHE A 122 -8.03 -10.82 -14.31
N HIS A 123 -7.67 -10.89 -13.01
CA HIS A 123 -6.37 -11.39 -12.55
C HIS A 123 -6.09 -12.80 -13.05
N GLN A 124 -7.07 -13.71 -12.95
CA GLN A 124 -6.95 -15.08 -13.44
C GLN A 124 -6.71 -15.18 -14.95
N GLN A 125 -7.25 -14.24 -15.72
CA GLN A 125 -7.07 -14.18 -17.18
C GLN A 125 -5.77 -13.48 -17.60
N HIS A 126 -5.24 -12.57 -16.77
CA HIS A 126 -4.09 -11.71 -17.07
C HIS A 126 -3.03 -11.75 -15.96
N PRO A 127 -2.42 -12.93 -15.68
CA PRO A 127 -1.44 -13.07 -14.61
C PRO A 127 -0.12 -12.31 -14.87
N SER A 128 0.07 -11.74 -16.07
CA SER A 128 1.25 -10.94 -16.44
C SER A 128 0.84 -9.50 -16.81
N GLU A 129 0.95 -8.62 -15.81
CA GLU A 129 0.97 -7.15 -15.78
C GLU A 129 0.59 -6.34 -17.04
N GLN A 130 -0.69 -6.32 -17.39
CA GLN A 130 -1.28 -5.23 -18.18
C GLN A 130 -2.55 -4.67 -17.50
N CYS A 131 -2.41 -4.22 -16.25
CA CYS A 131 -3.53 -3.70 -15.46
C CYS A 131 -3.60 -2.16 -15.39
N VAL A 132 -2.76 -1.41 -16.11
CA VAL A 132 -2.67 0.06 -15.99
C VAL A 132 -4.04 0.74 -16.12
N ALA A 133 -4.84 0.33 -17.11
CA ALA A 133 -6.18 0.88 -17.33
C ALA A 133 -7.15 0.54 -16.17
N LEU A 134 -7.05 -0.66 -15.58
CA LEU A 134 -7.83 -1.05 -14.41
C LEU A 134 -7.39 -0.29 -13.16
N CYS A 135 -6.08 -0.13 -12.95
CA CYS A 135 -5.57 0.63 -11.81
C CYS A 135 -6.01 2.09 -11.87
N GLU A 136 -5.99 2.70 -13.07
CA GLU A 136 -6.48 4.06 -13.28
C GLU A 136 -7.99 4.16 -13.01
N MET A 137 -8.76 3.16 -13.45
CA MET A 137 -10.19 3.06 -13.14
C MET A 137 -10.44 2.91 -11.63
N ILE A 138 -9.68 2.06 -10.94
CA ILE A 138 -9.78 1.83 -9.48
C ILE A 138 -9.50 3.12 -8.72
N ASN A 139 -8.46 3.86 -9.09
CA ASN A 139 -8.11 5.12 -8.42
C ASN A 139 -9.19 6.21 -8.54
N GLN A 140 -10.06 6.11 -9.53
CA GLN A 140 -11.16 7.04 -9.75
C GLN A 140 -12.48 6.56 -9.12
N LEU A 141 -12.49 5.40 -8.45
CA LEU A 141 -13.69 4.86 -7.83
C LEU A 141 -14.14 5.71 -6.64
N PRO A 142 -15.40 6.17 -6.62
CA PRO A 142 -16.00 6.61 -5.37
C PRO A 142 -16.19 5.40 -4.45
N SER A 143 -16.10 5.62 -3.14
CA SER A 143 -16.37 4.58 -2.15
C SER A 143 -17.79 4.00 -2.34
N SER A 144 -17.89 2.67 -2.43
CA SER A 144 -19.16 1.94 -2.38
C SER A 144 -19.81 2.03 -0.99
N ILE A 145 -19.03 2.40 0.03
CA ILE A 145 -19.50 2.60 1.40
C ILE A 145 -19.43 4.07 1.75
N SER A 146 -20.61 4.65 1.78
CA SER A 146 -20.88 5.95 2.36
C SER A 146 -22.03 5.79 3.33
N ASP A 147 -22.20 6.77 4.22
CA ASP A 147 -23.35 6.78 5.12
C ASP A 147 -24.63 6.54 4.30
N PRO A 148 -25.55 5.67 4.79
CA PRO A 148 -26.82 5.43 4.12
C PRO A 148 -27.64 6.71 4.21
N ILE A 149 -27.45 7.57 3.23
CA ILE A 149 -28.09 8.84 3.02
C ILE A 149 -28.70 8.78 1.63
N ILE A 150 -29.86 9.39 1.46
CA ILE A 150 -30.53 9.50 0.16
C ILE A 150 -29.51 10.05 -0.86
N PRO A 151 -29.15 9.28 -1.91
CA PRO A 151 -28.18 9.74 -2.89
C PRO A 151 -28.72 10.94 -3.64
N THR A 152 -27.83 11.86 -4.00
CA THR A 152 -28.19 12.90 -4.97
C THR A 152 -28.35 12.26 -6.36
N LYS A 153 -29.01 13.03 -7.23
CA LYS A 153 -29.17 12.69 -8.65
C LYS A 153 -27.84 12.38 -9.34
N ASP A 154 -26.82 13.21 -9.08
CA ASP A 154 -25.51 13.07 -9.70
C ASP A 154 -24.74 11.87 -9.14
N GLU A 155 -24.87 11.61 -7.83
CA GLU A 155 -24.28 10.43 -7.19
C GLU A 155 -24.88 9.12 -7.71
N LEU A 156 -26.19 9.08 -7.94
CA LEU A 156 -26.87 7.89 -8.50
C LEU A 156 -26.41 7.61 -9.93
N ILE A 157 -26.28 8.65 -10.75
CA ILE A 157 -25.78 8.52 -12.14
C ILE A 157 -24.31 8.09 -12.14
N ALA A 158 -23.47 8.73 -11.33
CA ALA A 158 -22.06 8.41 -11.23
C ALA A 158 -21.86 6.95 -10.78
N ALA A 159 -22.61 6.50 -9.77
CA ALA A 159 -22.57 5.12 -9.30
C ALA A 159 -22.99 4.13 -10.40
N TYR A 160 -24.04 4.45 -11.16
CA TYR A 160 -24.49 3.60 -12.28
C TYR A 160 -23.44 3.52 -13.39
N GLN A 161 -22.91 4.65 -13.85
CA GLN A 161 -21.85 4.69 -14.86
C GLN A 161 -20.60 3.95 -14.39
N GLN A 162 -20.27 4.05 -13.10
CA GLN A 162 -19.14 3.34 -12.55
C GLN A 162 -19.36 1.82 -12.50
N SER A 163 -20.57 1.39 -12.11
CA SER A 163 -20.92 -0.02 -12.20
C SER A 163 -20.83 -0.53 -13.64
N LEU A 164 -21.24 0.26 -14.64
CA LEU A 164 -21.08 -0.10 -16.05
C LEU A 164 -19.60 -0.29 -16.43
N ARG A 165 -18.71 0.62 -16.02
CA ARG A 165 -17.27 0.55 -16.30
C ARG A 165 -16.63 -0.72 -15.74
N ILE A 166 -17.00 -1.10 -14.52
CA ILE A 166 -16.40 -2.26 -13.84
C ILE A 166 -17.06 -3.56 -14.30
N ARG A 167 -18.38 -3.63 -14.23
CA ARG A 167 -19.14 -4.89 -14.31
C ARG A 167 -19.79 -5.12 -15.67
N GLY A 168 -19.81 -4.12 -16.53
CA GLY A 168 -20.51 -4.16 -17.81
C GLY A 168 -22.03 -3.99 -17.66
N ARG A 169 -22.71 -3.79 -18.78
CA ARG A 169 -24.16 -3.53 -18.83
C ARG A 169 -24.98 -4.66 -18.20
N GLU A 170 -24.68 -5.91 -18.56
CA GLU A 170 -25.51 -7.05 -18.16
C GLU A 170 -25.53 -7.21 -16.63
N LYS A 171 -24.36 -7.23 -15.99
CA LYS A 171 -24.24 -7.40 -14.54
C LYS A 171 -24.74 -6.18 -13.77
N THR A 172 -24.49 -4.97 -14.29
CA THR A 172 -25.01 -3.73 -13.69
C THR A 172 -26.53 -3.71 -13.70
N ASN A 173 -27.16 -4.11 -14.81
CA ASN A 173 -28.63 -4.14 -14.91
C ASN A 173 -29.25 -5.24 -14.03
N GLN A 174 -28.54 -6.35 -13.80
CA GLN A 174 -28.99 -7.39 -12.86
C GLN A 174 -29.06 -6.85 -11.43
N ALA A 175 -28.02 -6.13 -10.99
CA ALA A 175 -28.00 -5.45 -9.70
C ALA A 175 -26.90 -4.38 -9.70
N PHE A 176 -27.20 -3.14 -9.30
CA PHE A 176 -26.19 -2.14 -8.96
C PHE A 176 -26.54 -1.45 -7.64
N TYR A 177 -25.52 -0.94 -6.94
CA TYR A 177 -25.68 -0.37 -5.61
C TYR A 177 -25.30 1.11 -5.57
N CYS A 178 -26.01 1.89 -4.78
CA CYS A 178 -25.69 3.28 -4.48
C CYS A 178 -26.16 3.64 -3.07
N LYS A 179 -25.25 4.04 -2.18
CA LYS A 179 -25.54 4.51 -0.80
C LYS A 179 -26.52 3.63 -0.01
N GLY A 180 -26.29 2.32 -0.01
CA GLY A 180 -27.13 1.37 0.71
C GLY A 180 -28.47 1.03 0.03
N MET A 181 -28.68 1.50 -1.20
CA MET A 181 -29.82 1.13 -2.07
C MET A 181 -29.32 0.19 -3.18
N GLU A 182 -30.11 -0.84 -3.47
CA GLU A 182 -29.84 -1.83 -4.52
C GLU A 182 -30.93 -1.76 -5.59
N PHE A 183 -30.53 -1.62 -6.84
CA PHE A 183 -31.45 -1.45 -7.96
C PHE A 183 -31.26 -2.54 -9.01
N GLN A 184 -32.36 -2.93 -9.63
CA GLN A 184 -32.43 -3.74 -10.82
C GLN A 184 -32.94 -2.90 -11.98
N ILE A 185 -32.40 -3.13 -13.19
CA ILE A 185 -32.83 -2.46 -14.41
C ILE A 185 -33.30 -3.51 -15.40
N THR A 186 -34.55 -3.39 -15.82
CA THR A 186 -35.16 -4.28 -16.81
C THR A 186 -35.46 -3.51 -18.08
N GLN A 187 -35.15 -4.08 -19.25
CA GLN A 187 -35.58 -3.50 -20.51
C GLN A 187 -36.99 -3.95 -20.87
N ARG A 188 -37.86 -3.00 -21.19
CA ARG A 188 -39.19 -3.22 -21.77
C ARG A 188 -39.27 -2.51 -23.12
N GLY A 189 -38.95 -3.25 -24.19
CA GLY A 189 -38.76 -2.66 -25.52
C GLY A 189 -37.52 -1.76 -25.53
N ASN A 190 -37.66 -0.53 -26.06
CA ASN A 190 -36.56 0.44 -26.09
C ASN A 190 -36.41 1.24 -24.79
N ARG A 191 -37.17 0.91 -23.73
CA ARG A 191 -37.15 1.65 -22.47
C ARG A 191 -36.57 0.83 -21.34
N SER A 192 -35.74 1.48 -20.53
CA SER A 192 -35.22 0.96 -19.27
C SER A 192 -36.21 1.26 -18.15
N GLN A 193 -36.53 0.26 -17.33
CA GLN A 193 -37.31 0.40 -16.11
C GLN A 193 -36.44 0.05 -14.91
N VAL A 194 -36.37 0.95 -13.94
CA VAL A 194 -35.60 0.78 -12.69
C VAL A 194 -36.53 0.30 -11.58
N GLN A 195 -36.05 -0.65 -10.78
CA GLN A 195 -36.73 -1.17 -9.60
C GLN A 195 -35.74 -1.24 -8.44
N LEU A 196 -36.12 -0.72 -7.27
CA LEU A 196 -35.41 -0.89 -6.02
C LEU A 196 -35.67 -2.29 -5.48
N ILE A 197 -34.61 -3.07 -5.31
CA ILE A 197 -34.66 -4.43 -4.75
C ILE A 197 -34.61 -4.38 -3.23
N SER A 198 -33.64 -3.64 -2.70
CA SER A 198 -33.38 -3.54 -1.26
C SER A 198 -32.85 -2.15 -0.91
N SER A 199 -33.05 -1.75 0.35
CA SER A 199 -32.61 -0.45 0.85
C SER A 199 -32.36 -0.53 2.36
N GLN A 200 -31.20 -0.04 2.79
CA GLN A 200 -30.89 0.20 4.20
C GLN A 200 -31.54 1.49 4.71
N LEU A 201 -32.04 2.34 3.80
CA LEU A 201 -32.82 3.54 4.10
C LEU A 201 -34.31 3.22 4.26
N PRO A 202 -35.04 3.97 5.10
CA PRO A 202 -36.50 3.89 5.19
C PRO A 202 -37.15 4.11 3.81
N VAL A 203 -37.80 3.08 3.29
CA VAL A 203 -38.26 2.95 1.89
C VAL A 203 -39.29 4.01 1.47
N GLU A 204 -40.02 4.58 2.43
CA GLU A 204 -41.28 5.31 2.20
C GLU A 204 -41.16 6.72 1.59
N SER A 205 -39.96 7.29 1.44
CA SER A 205 -39.79 8.65 0.86
C SER A 205 -38.77 8.77 -0.29
N ALA A 206 -37.78 7.88 -0.39
CA ALA A 206 -36.69 8.02 -1.35
C ALA A 206 -36.79 7.07 -2.56
N GLY A 207 -37.28 5.84 -2.37
CA GLY A 207 -37.21 4.77 -3.37
C GLY A 207 -37.88 5.11 -4.70
N SER A 208 -39.16 5.50 -4.65
CA SER A 208 -39.94 5.83 -5.86
C SER A 208 -39.40 7.04 -6.63
N SER A 209 -38.79 8.00 -5.92
CA SER A 209 -38.18 9.19 -6.54
C SER A 209 -36.88 8.85 -7.27
N MET A 210 -36.06 7.95 -6.73
CA MET A 210 -34.78 7.54 -7.31
C MET A 210 -34.95 6.56 -8.45
N GLU A 211 -35.86 5.60 -8.32
CA GLU A 211 -36.27 4.71 -9.42
C GLU A 211 -36.74 5.53 -10.62
N LYS A 212 -37.68 6.45 -10.40
CA LYS A 212 -38.19 7.31 -11.46
C LYS A 212 -37.08 8.16 -12.06
N TYR A 213 -36.24 8.78 -11.23
CA TYR A 213 -35.17 9.64 -11.71
C TYR A 213 -34.20 8.89 -12.62
N LEU A 214 -33.68 7.75 -12.17
CA LEU A 214 -32.74 6.97 -12.97
C LEU A 214 -33.43 6.40 -14.22
N SER A 215 -34.69 5.99 -14.11
CA SER A 215 -35.48 5.56 -15.26
C SER A 215 -35.61 6.70 -16.29
N ASP A 216 -35.95 7.91 -15.86
CA ASP A 216 -36.07 9.07 -16.75
C ASP A 216 -34.71 9.39 -17.39
N TRP A 217 -33.61 9.36 -16.63
CA TRP A 217 -32.25 9.60 -17.14
C TRP A 217 -31.80 8.55 -18.16
N LEU A 218 -32.03 7.26 -17.90
CA LEU A 218 -31.68 6.15 -18.80
C LEU A 218 -32.46 6.15 -20.11
N ASN A 219 -33.65 6.74 -20.11
CA ASN A 219 -34.54 6.82 -21.27
C ASN A 219 -34.44 8.15 -22.03
N ASP A 220 -33.57 9.06 -21.59
CA ASP A 220 -33.29 10.31 -22.27
C ASP A 220 -32.18 10.09 -23.30
N ASP A 221 -32.52 10.36 -24.56
CA ASP A 221 -31.64 10.16 -25.72
C ASP A 221 -30.32 10.93 -25.61
N THR A 222 -30.29 12.04 -24.86
CA THR A 222 -29.08 12.85 -24.67
C THR A 222 -28.01 12.15 -23.82
N ASN A 223 -28.41 11.21 -22.96
CA ASN A 223 -27.51 10.49 -22.05
C ASN A 223 -26.91 9.23 -22.69
N GLY A 224 -27.39 8.82 -23.85
CA GLY A 224 -26.93 7.61 -24.54
C GLY A 224 -25.42 7.61 -24.83
N THR A 225 -24.82 8.77 -25.06
CA THR A 225 -23.37 8.91 -25.28
C THR A 225 -22.56 8.54 -24.03
N ALA A 226 -22.98 9.02 -22.86
CA ALA A 226 -22.26 8.75 -21.60
C ALA A 226 -22.33 7.27 -21.20
N ILE A 227 -23.49 6.65 -21.40
CA ILE A 227 -23.71 5.20 -21.17
C ILE A 227 -22.81 4.36 -22.09
N ARG A 228 -22.78 4.69 -23.40
CA ARG A 228 -21.93 3.99 -24.37
C ARG A 228 -20.45 4.17 -24.09
N LEU A 229 -20.02 5.34 -23.60
CA LEU A 229 -18.63 5.57 -23.22
C LEU A 229 -18.22 4.68 -22.05
N ALA A 230 -19.05 4.60 -21.00
CA ALA A 230 -18.80 3.73 -19.85
C ALA A 230 -18.72 2.24 -20.25
N GLU A 231 -19.57 1.80 -21.17
CA GLU A 231 -19.53 0.44 -21.74
C GLU A 231 -18.29 0.20 -22.58
N LEU A 232 -17.86 1.17 -23.38
CA LEU A 232 -16.65 1.06 -24.17
C LEU A 232 -15.40 1.01 -23.29
N GLU A 233 -15.38 1.74 -22.17
CA GLU A 233 -14.32 1.66 -21.16
C GLU A 233 -14.29 0.28 -20.48
N HIS A 234 -15.45 -0.31 -20.18
CA HIS A 234 -15.54 -1.68 -19.69
C HIS A 234 -14.94 -2.66 -20.70
N ASN A 235 -15.37 -2.61 -21.95
CA ASN A 235 -14.89 -3.53 -22.98
C ASN A 235 -13.39 -3.34 -23.24
N ARG A 236 -12.89 -2.12 -23.17
CA ARG A 236 -11.45 -1.83 -23.30
C ARG A 236 -10.64 -2.34 -22.10
N ALA A 237 -11.22 -2.37 -20.90
CA ALA A 237 -10.53 -2.82 -19.70
C ALA A 237 -10.57 -4.35 -19.54
N PHE A 238 -11.70 -4.98 -19.88
CA PHE A 238 -11.98 -6.38 -19.55
C PHE A 238 -12.17 -7.29 -20.76
N GLU A 239 -12.44 -6.74 -21.96
CA GLU A 239 -12.76 -7.51 -23.17
C GLU A 239 -11.75 -7.34 -24.32
N VAL A 240 -10.51 -6.89 -24.06
CA VAL A 240 -9.49 -6.75 -25.13
C VAL A 240 -9.03 -8.12 -25.62
N ASP A 241 -9.72 -8.53 -26.69
CA ASP A 241 -9.35 -9.40 -27.79
C ASP A 241 -8.12 -10.31 -27.62
N SER A 242 -8.42 -11.56 -27.29
CA SER A 242 -7.58 -12.76 -27.47
C SER A 242 -7.20 -13.02 -28.95
N SER A 243 -7.58 -12.15 -29.88
CA SER A 243 -7.30 -12.24 -31.32
C SER A 243 -5.98 -11.57 -31.75
N SER A 244 -5.30 -10.86 -30.85
CA SER A 244 -3.93 -10.36 -31.08
C SER A 244 -2.83 -11.39 -30.81
N ALA A 245 -3.19 -12.58 -30.32
CA ALA A 245 -2.31 -13.75 -30.18
C ALA A 245 -2.30 -14.65 -31.42
N ILE A 246 -2.50 -14.09 -32.63
CA ILE A 246 -2.09 -14.78 -33.86
C ILE A 246 -0.60 -14.47 -34.04
N THR A 247 0.25 -15.25 -33.38
CA THR A 247 1.61 -15.42 -33.87
C THR A 247 1.53 -15.98 -35.29
N GLU A 248 2.38 -15.50 -36.19
CA GLU A 248 2.53 -16.00 -37.57
C GLU A 248 2.86 -17.51 -37.68
N SER A 249 2.89 -18.24 -36.55
CA SER A 249 3.09 -19.68 -36.44
C SER A 249 1.89 -20.53 -36.87
N ASP A 250 0.67 -20.00 -36.91
CA ASP A 250 -0.54 -20.84 -37.07
C ASP A 250 -1.04 -20.97 -38.52
N ARG A 251 -0.20 -20.62 -39.51
CA ARG A 251 -0.47 -20.91 -40.93
C ARG A 251 -0.07 -22.32 -41.38
N SER A 252 0.33 -23.21 -40.47
CA SER A 252 0.64 -24.60 -40.83
C SER A 252 -0.10 -25.60 -39.94
N GLY A 253 -1.23 -26.09 -40.45
CA GLY A 253 -1.52 -27.52 -40.50
C GLY A 253 -2.05 -28.21 -39.24
N ALA A 254 -3.35 -28.50 -39.30
CA ALA A 254 -4.01 -29.74 -38.86
C ALA A 254 -4.10 -30.07 -37.35
N GLY A 255 -5.33 -30.24 -36.88
CA GLY A 255 -5.68 -31.39 -36.03
C GLY A 255 -6.45 -31.10 -34.74
N LEU A 256 -7.77 -31.29 -34.81
CA LEU A 256 -8.61 -32.01 -33.84
C LEU A 256 -8.67 -31.53 -32.36
N SER A 257 -9.84 -30.95 -32.02
CA SER A 257 -10.82 -31.45 -31.03
C SER A 257 -10.33 -32.03 -29.69
N ALA A 258 -10.78 -31.45 -28.57
CA ALA A 258 -11.70 -32.09 -27.61
C ALA A 258 -11.74 -31.43 -26.19
N TYR A 259 -12.96 -31.08 -25.74
CA TYR A 259 -13.48 -31.08 -24.34
C TYR A 259 -12.78 -30.16 -23.29
N ARG A 260 -13.45 -29.58 -22.29
CA ARG A 260 -14.58 -30.06 -21.48
C ARG A 260 -15.23 -28.89 -20.69
N GLN A 261 -16.54 -28.73 -20.82
CA GLN A 261 -17.38 -28.00 -19.88
C GLN A 261 -17.52 -28.82 -18.58
N PHE A 262 -17.44 -28.17 -17.41
CA PHE A 262 -17.89 -28.75 -16.14
C PHE A 262 -19.32 -28.28 -15.84
N PRO A 263 -20.26 -29.18 -15.49
CA PRO A 263 -21.61 -28.80 -15.10
C PRO A 263 -21.71 -28.52 -13.59
N GLN A 264 -22.58 -27.56 -13.27
CA GLN A 264 -23.21 -27.39 -11.97
C GLN A 264 -23.99 -28.65 -11.58
N GLN A 265 -23.98 -29.01 -10.29
CA GLN A 265 -25.08 -29.78 -9.71
C GLN A 265 -25.47 -29.30 -8.31
N GLN A 266 -26.77 -29.10 -8.18
CA GLN A 266 -27.55 -28.88 -6.97
C GLN A 266 -28.18 -30.22 -6.53
N THR A 267 -28.08 -30.48 -5.23
CA THR A 267 -29.08 -31.08 -4.30
C THR A 267 -29.70 -32.49 -4.46
N VAL A 268 -29.59 -33.23 -3.33
CA VAL A 268 -30.60 -34.07 -2.62
C VAL A 268 -30.77 -35.54 -3.02
N GLY A 269 -30.67 -36.43 -2.01
CA GLY A 269 -31.38 -37.73 -1.98
C GLY A 269 -30.67 -38.86 -1.22
N ASP A 270 -31.20 -39.19 -0.04
CA ASP A 270 -30.79 -40.28 0.87
C ASP A 270 -30.79 -41.71 0.29
N THR A 271 -29.93 -42.61 0.83
CA THR A 271 -30.31 -43.80 1.64
C THR A 271 -29.15 -44.78 1.92
N ASN A 272 -28.98 -45.09 3.22
CA ASN A 272 -28.63 -46.38 3.87
C ASN A 272 -27.72 -47.41 3.18
N ARG A 273 -26.59 -47.81 3.83
CA ARG A 273 -26.48 -49.05 4.65
C ARG A 273 -25.07 -49.29 5.22
N ALA A 274 -25.05 -49.56 6.53
CA ALA A 274 -24.25 -50.53 7.32
C ALA A 274 -22.87 -51.01 6.84
N GLY A 275 -21.90 -51.02 7.78
CA GLY A 275 -20.77 -51.94 7.71
C GLY A 275 -19.51 -51.53 8.48
N GLU A 276 -19.52 -51.79 9.79
CA GLU A 276 -18.42 -52.35 10.61
C GLU A 276 -16.99 -51.78 10.61
N SER A 277 -16.50 -51.64 11.87
CA SER A 277 -15.17 -51.99 12.39
C SER A 277 -14.18 -50.85 12.73
N LEU A 278 -14.11 -50.55 14.04
CA LEU A 278 -12.95 -50.00 14.76
C LEU A 278 -11.89 -51.10 14.96
N PRO A 279 -10.59 -50.76 15.07
CA PRO A 279 -9.96 -50.60 16.40
C PRO A 279 -8.75 -49.62 16.39
N PRO A 280 -7.89 -49.57 17.43
CA PRO A 280 -8.14 -48.97 18.75
C PRO A 280 -7.18 -47.79 19.07
N GLN A 281 -7.55 -46.98 20.06
CA GLN A 281 -6.65 -46.05 20.74
C GLN A 281 -5.55 -46.79 21.52
N PRO A 282 -4.37 -46.16 21.71
CA PRO A 282 -3.54 -46.37 22.87
C PRO A 282 -3.61 -45.21 23.87
N THR A 283 -3.54 -45.64 25.12
CA THR A 283 -3.73 -44.95 26.39
C THR A 283 -2.59 -43.99 26.74
N ARG A 284 -2.93 -42.93 27.49
CA ARG A 284 -2.05 -41.96 28.16
C ARG A 284 -0.96 -42.60 29.04
N GLN A 285 0.18 -41.91 29.17
CA GLN A 285 0.80 -41.60 30.47
C GLN A 285 1.51 -40.21 30.44
N PRO A 286 1.70 -39.55 31.61
CA PRO A 286 1.97 -38.12 31.72
C PRO A 286 3.43 -37.81 32.09
N GLU A 287 4.00 -36.71 31.58
CA GLU A 287 5.26 -36.15 32.09
C GLU A 287 5.25 -34.62 32.19
N ALA A 288 5.82 -34.18 33.31
CA ALA A 288 6.50 -32.90 33.57
C ALA A 288 5.67 -31.60 33.67
N ALA A 289 5.17 -31.36 34.88
CA ALA A 289 5.12 -30.00 35.43
C ALA A 289 6.52 -29.57 35.88
N ARG A 290 7.01 -28.41 35.42
CA ARG A 290 7.82 -27.43 36.19
C ARG A 290 8.25 -26.25 35.31
N ASN A 291 8.22 -25.06 35.92
CA ASN A 291 8.73 -23.75 35.48
C ASN A 291 7.67 -22.80 34.88
N SER A 292 6.80 -22.26 35.74
CA SER A 292 6.24 -20.92 35.54
C SER A 292 7.16 -19.89 36.20
N PRO A 293 7.46 -18.74 35.58
CA PRO A 293 8.22 -17.67 36.22
C PRO A 293 7.41 -17.08 37.37
N ALA A 294 8.08 -16.72 38.45
CA ALA A 294 7.48 -16.03 39.59
C ALA A 294 6.88 -14.71 39.10
N VAL A 295 5.55 -14.58 39.21
CA VAL A 295 4.84 -13.33 38.96
C VAL A 295 5.30 -12.30 39.99
N ASP A 296 5.64 -11.09 39.53
CA ASP A 296 6.02 -9.97 40.40
C ASP A 296 4.92 -9.79 41.48
N PRO A 297 5.26 -9.87 42.78
CA PRO A 297 4.30 -9.72 43.88
C PRO A 297 3.47 -8.43 43.79
N ARG A 298 3.99 -7.39 43.13
CA ARG A 298 3.30 -6.11 42.92
C ARG A 298 2.23 -6.21 41.82
N LEU A 299 2.52 -6.95 40.75
CA LEU A 299 1.55 -7.22 39.68
C LEU A 299 0.43 -8.14 40.21
N PHE A 300 0.76 -9.08 41.07
CA PHE A 300 -0.22 -9.93 41.75
C PHE A 300 -1.15 -9.12 42.68
N LEU A 301 -0.60 -8.21 43.48
CA LEU A 301 -1.40 -7.31 44.33
C LEU A 301 -2.30 -6.36 43.51
N PHE A 302 -1.82 -5.90 42.36
CA PHE A 302 -2.60 -5.05 41.45
C PHE A 302 -3.76 -5.82 40.80
N LEU A 303 -3.51 -7.03 40.29
CA LEU A 303 -4.55 -7.88 39.70
C LEU A 303 -5.57 -8.35 40.76
N HIS A 304 -5.13 -8.60 41.99
CA HIS A 304 -6.01 -8.92 43.11
C HIS A 304 -6.90 -7.73 43.50
N ALA A 305 -6.36 -6.51 43.49
CA ALA A 305 -7.13 -5.29 43.76
C ALA A 305 -8.17 -5.00 42.66
N LEU A 306 -7.81 -5.23 41.38
CA LEU A 306 -8.76 -5.11 40.27
C LEU A 306 -9.87 -6.15 40.35
N HIS A 307 -9.55 -7.40 40.72
CA HIS A 307 -10.54 -8.45 40.88
C HIS A 307 -11.51 -8.19 42.03
N GLN A 308 -11.02 -7.67 43.17
CA GLN A 308 -11.88 -7.25 44.28
C GLN A 308 -12.77 -6.04 43.93
N ALA A 309 -12.28 -5.10 43.12
CA ALA A 309 -13.08 -3.97 42.65
C ALA A 309 -14.18 -4.40 41.66
N ASP A 310 -13.95 -5.47 40.89
CA ASP A 310 -14.94 -6.04 39.97
C ASP A 310 -16.00 -6.86 40.72
N GLU A 311 -15.61 -7.63 41.75
CA GLU A 311 -16.56 -8.34 42.64
C GLU A 311 -17.45 -7.36 43.44
N GLN A 312 -16.93 -6.21 43.85
CA GLN A 312 -17.72 -5.17 44.53
C GLN A 312 -18.68 -4.42 43.59
N ARG A 313 -18.40 -4.41 42.28
CA ARG A 313 -19.28 -3.79 41.26
C ARG A 313 -20.59 -4.52 41.05
N ASP A 314 -20.61 -5.82 41.30
CA ASP A 314 -21.80 -6.64 41.10
C ASP A 314 -22.76 -6.62 42.31
N GLU A 315 -22.36 -6.07 43.47
CA GLU A 315 -23.16 -6.11 44.70
C GLU A 315 -23.82 -4.78 45.13
N GLU A 316 -23.45 -3.60 44.59
CA GLU A 316 -23.98 -2.32 45.09
C GLU A 316 -24.73 -1.45 44.04
N GLN A 317 -26.04 -1.34 44.22
CA GLN A 317 -26.86 -0.26 43.64
C GLN A 317 -26.71 1.00 44.49
N GLY A 318 -25.70 1.82 44.22
CA GLY A 318 -25.52 3.12 44.88
C GLY A 318 -24.53 4.04 44.16
N GLY A 319 -25.02 5.06 43.46
CA GLY A 319 -24.25 5.89 42.52
C GLY A 319 -23.28 6.91 43.12
N GLU A 320 -23.07 6.98 44.44
CA GLU A 320 -22.17 7.97 45.06
C GLU A 320 -20.82 7.38 45.52
N GLU A 321 -20.71 6.06 45.78
CA GLU A 321 -19.42 5.44 46.17
C GLU A 321 -18.53 5.06 44.98
N LEU A 322 -19.09 5.03 43.76
CA LEU A 322 -18.35 4.71 42.54
C LEU A 322 -17.38 5.83 42.10
N GLU A 323 -17.66 7.09 42.44
CA GLU A 323 -16.79 8.23 42.09
C GLU A 323 -15.52 8.27 42.96
N ASP A 324 -15.61 7.93 44.25
CA ASP A 324 -14.47 7.87 45.16
C ASP A 324 -13.53 6.70 44.83
N LEU A 325 -14.08 5.55 44.38
CA LEU A 325 -13.28 4.40 43.94
C LEU A 325 -12.50 4.71 42.64
N ASN A 326 -13.13 5.44 41.71
CA ASN A 326 -12.50 5.85 40.45
C ASN A 326 -11.38 6.89 40.71
N LEU A 327 -11.58 7.79 41.67
CA LEU A 327 -10.57 8.75 42.09
C LEU A 327 -9.36 8.06 42.75
N GLY A 328 -9.61 7.04 43.59
CA GLY A 328 -8.56 6.23 44.22
C GLY A 328 -7.72 5.43 43.22
N LEU A 329 -8.35 4.80 42.22
CA LEU A 329 -7.66 4.09 41.14
C LEU A 329 -6.83 5.04 40.27
N THR A 330 -7.38 6.21 39.94
CA THR A 330 -6.68 7.22 39.13
C THR A 330 -5.46 7.79 39.86
N MET A 331 -5.58 8.07 41.16
CA MET A 331 -4.45 8.51 41.99
C MET A 331 -3.38 7.43 42.14
N THR A 332 -3.77 6.16 42.26
CA THR A 332 -2.83 5.04 42.38
C THR A 332 -2.08 4.81 41.07
N LEU A 333 -2.75 4.92 39.91
CA LEU A 333 -2.12 4.87 38.60
C LEU A 333 -1.13 6.03 38.40
N ALA A 334 -1.52 7.25 38.80
CA ALA A 334 -0.66 8.42 38.72
C ALA A 334 0.60 8.28 39.59
N LEU A 335 0.47 7.79 40.82
CA LEU A 335 1.60 7.50 41.71
C LEU A 335 2.51 6.40 41.17
N PHE A 336 1.95 5.35 40.57
CA PHE A 336 2.72 4.28 39.94
C PHE A 336 3.51 4.79 38.73
N MET A 337 2.88 5.58 37.85
CA MET A 337 3.56 6.20 36.72
C MET A 337 4.65 7.18 37.18
N GLN A 338 4.39 7.96 38.23
CA GLN A 338 5.36 8.92 38.76
C GLN A 338 6.54 8.23 39.47
N LEU A 339 6.34 7.06 40.07
CA LEU A 339 7.41 6.20 40.59
C LEU A 339 8.25 5.55 39.48
N GLN A 340 7.64 5.16 38.36
CA GLN A 340 8.35 4.68 37.17
C GLN A 340 9.15 5.81 36.50
N PHE A 341 8.59 7.03 36.45
CA PHE A 341 9.24 8.20 35.85
C PHE A 341 10.35 8.81 36.72
N ASN A 342 10.28 8.69 38.05
CA ASN A 342 11.35 9.15 38.94
C ASN A 342 12.48 8.13 39.09
N ASN A 343 12.20 6.83 38.93
CA ASN A 343 13.25 5.79 38.90
C ASN A 343 14.10 5.81 37.62
N SER A 344 13.66 6.47 36.54
CA SER A 344 14.44 6.60 35.29
C SER A 344 15.42 7.79 35.29
N ARG A 345 15.47 8.61 36.36
CA ARG A 345 16.37 9.77 36.47
C ARG A 345 17.54 9.61 37.45
N THR A 346 17.63 8.52 38.19
CA THR A 346 18.74 8.31 39.13
C THR A 346 19.47 7.02 38.83
N GLN A 347 20.67 7.18 38.25
CA GLN A 347 21.74 6.20 38.10
C GLN A 347 21.39 5.00 37.22
N CYS A 348 21.87 5.00 35.96
CA CYS A 348 22.03 3.79 35.16
C CYS A 348 22.96 2.84 35.93
N PRO A 349 22.45 1.78 36.56
CA PRO A 349 23.31 0.83 37.24
C PRO A 349 23.81 -0.13 36.15
N PHE A 350 25.13 -0.18 35.98
CA PHE A 350 25.86 -1.10 35.09
C PHE A 350 25.87 -0.76 33.59
N GLY A 351 27.02 -0.27 33.12
CA GLY A 351 27.69 -0.77 31.90
C GLY A 351 26.98 -0.66 30.55
N HIS A 352 25.90 0.12 30.41
CA HIS A 352 25.22 0.23 29.13
C HIS A 352 26.09 1.01 28.14
N THR A 353 26.49 0.36 27.04
CA THR A 353 27.32 0.90 25.94
C THR A 353 26.84 2.26 25.45
N LEU A 354 25.53 2.53 25.52
CA LEU A 354 24.89 3.78 25.11
C LEU A 354 25.23 4.99 25.99
N CYS A 355 25.63 4.77 27.25
CA CYS A 355 26.00 5.84 28.18
C CYS A 355 27.50 6.15 28.17
N ARG A 356 28.31 5.40 27.42
CA ARG A 356 29.74 5.64 27.27
C ARG A 356 29.96 6.97 26.57
N VAL A 357 30.76 7.84 27.18
CA VAL A 357 31.21 9.10 26.58
C VAL A 357 32.41 8.79 25.69
N VAL A 358 32.39 9.31 24.47
CA VAL A 358 33.41 9.07 23.45
C VAL A 358 33.83 10.42 22.87
N PRO A 359 35.14 10.72 22.74
CA PRO A 359 35.60 11.91 22.04
C PRO A 359 35.65 11.64 20.54
N ILE A 360 34.97 12.45 19.73
CA ILE A 360 34.98 12.31 18.26
C ILE A 360 35.35 13.63 17.60
N SER A 361 36.23 13.58 16.62
CA SER A 361 36.57 14.72 15.77
C SER A 361 36.01 14.53 14.37
N TYR A 362 35.32 15.54 13.85
CA TYR A 362 34.65 15.52 12.55
C TYR A 362 34.51 16.94 11.97
N THR A 363 34.16 17.06 10.69
CA THR A 363 33.89 18.36 10.06
C THR A 363 32.40 18.70 10.13
N SER A 364 32.04 19.86 10.68
CA SER A 364 30.64 20.30 10.78
C SER A 364 30.00 20.50 9.41
N PRO A 365 28.65 20.54 9.31
CA PRO A 365 27.95 20.88 8.07
C PRO A 365 28.42 22.18 7.40
N GLU A 366 28.86 23.16 8.20
CA GLU A 366 29.38 24.45 7.73
C GLU A 366 30.85 24.39 7.29
N GLY A 367 31.49 23.22 7.36
CA GLY A 367 32.89 23.02 7.00
C GLY A 367 33.88 23.37 8.11
N HIS A 368 33.41 23.58 9.35
CA HIS A 368 34.28 23.89 10.48
C HIS A 368 34.76 22.61 11.17
N PRO A 369 36.06 22.43 11.44
CA PRO A 369 36.53 21.27 12.17
C PRO A 369 36.06 21.32 13.62
N ILE A 370 35.36 20.28 14.06
CA ILE A 370 35.00 20.04 15.46
C ILE A 370 35.99 19.01 16.00
N ASN A 371 36.77 19.42 16.99
CA ASN A 371 37.80 18.57 17.59
C ASN A 371 37.32 18.10 18.96
N ASN A 372 37.41 16.79 19.20
CA ASN A 372 37.07 16.14 20.47
C ASN A 372 35.70 16.55 21.01
N ASP A 373 34.65 16.41 20.20
CA ASP A 373 33.29 16.49 20.70
C ASP A 373 33.05 15.31 21.66
N GLU A 374 32.88 15.61 22.94
CA GLU A 374 32.69 14.60 23.99
C GLU A 374 31.21 14.47 24.30
N ARG A 375 30.60 13.38 23.81
CA ARG A 375 29.18 13.08 24.08
C ARG A 375 28.97 11.61 24.34
N SER A 376 27.82 11.28 24.92
CA SER A 376 27.42 9.88 25.04
C SER A 376 27.15 9.28 23.67
N LEU A 377 27.32 7.96 23.52
CA LEU A 377 26.96 7.26 22.29
C LEU A 377 25.49 7.51 21.89
N ARG A 378 24.58 7.60 22.87
CA ARG A 378 23.19 7.99 22.65
C ARG A 378 23.08 9.38 21.97
N ASP A 379 23.83 10.36 22.45
CA ASP A 379 23.79 11.71 21.90
C ASP A 379 24.39 11.76 20.49
N PHE A 380 25.43 10.96 20.22
CA PHE A 380 25.95 10.79 18.87
C PHE A 380 24.93 10.14 17.93
N ILE A 381 24.18 9.13 18.38
CA ILE A 381 23.11 8.54 17.58
C ILE A 381 22.05 9.61 17.24
N HIS A 382 21.65 10.45 18.19
CA HIS A 382 20.75 11.56 17.92
C HIS A 382 21.32 12.55 16.89
N LEU A 383 22.61 12.88 17.01
CA LEU A 383 23.30 13.75 16.06
C LEU A 383 23.33 13.14 14.65
N LEU A 384 23.71 11.86 14.53
CA LEU A 384 23.70 11.11 13.26
C LEU A 384 22.34 11.16 12.60
N ILE A 385 21.27 10.96 13.36
CA ILE A 385 19.90 10.99 12.85
C ILE A 385 19.51 12.38 12.39
N SER A 386 19.90 13.43 13.12
CA SER A 386 19.64 14.80 12.68
C SER A 386 20.37 15.15 11.37
N TYR A 387 21.54 14.56 11.12
CA TYR A 387 22.35 14.83 9.94
C TYR A 387 22.10 13.88 8.77
N LYS A 388 21.41 12.75 8.98
CA LYS A 388 21.32 11.67 7.96
C LYS A 388 20.64 12.05 6.65
N ASP A 389 19.81 13.09 6.65
CA ASP A 389 19.07 13.54 5.48
C ASP A 389 19.65 14.83 4.90
N GLU A 390 20.07 15.76 5.76
CA GLU A 390 20.59 17.07 5.35
C GLU A 390 22.09 17.05 5.04
N HIS A 391 22.86 16.27 5.80
CA HIS A 391 24.32 16.22 5.75
C HIS A 391 24.86 14.77 5.89
N PRO A 392 24.45 13.82 5.03
CA PRO A 392 24.76 12.40 5.20
C PRO A 392 26.26 12.10 5.14
N GLN A 393 27.07 12.91 4.44
CA GLN A 393 28.53 12.78 4.42
C GLN A 393 29.16 13.03 5.80
N VAL A 394 28.67 14.07 6.50
CA VAL A 394 29.13 14.40 7.86
C VAL A 394 28.67 13.33 8.85
N ALA A 395 27.41 12.89 8.74
CA ALA A 395 26.90 11.80 9.55
C ALA A 395 27.73 10.51 9.35
N TYR A 396 28.06 10.17 8.10
CA TYR A 396 28.86 8.98 7.81
C TYR A 396 30.28 9.10 8.36
N GLU A 397 30.92 10.27 8.27
CA GLU A 397 32.23 10.52 8.88
C GLU A 397 32.21 10.29 10.40
N ILE A 398 31.21 10.87 11.11
CA ILE A 398 31.03 10.66 12.54
C ILE A 398 30.85 9.17 12.85
N LEU A 399 30.00 8.47 12.10
CA LEU A 399 29.73 7.05 12.30
C LEU A 399 30.98 6.19 12.11
N LEU A 400 31.81 6.47 11.10
CA LEU A 400 33.07 5.76 10.90
C LEU A 400 34.05 5.98 12.05
N LYS A 401 34.06 7.17 12.66
CA LYS A 401 34.85 7.45 13.87
C LYS A 401 34.31 6.68 15.08
N ILE A 402 32.99 6.64 15.28
CA ILE A 402 32.38 5.78 16.31
C ILE A 402 32.83 4.33 16.09
N LYS A 403 32.69 3.81 14.86
CA LYS A 403 33.08 2.43 14.53
C LYS A 403 34.54 2.12 14.87
N SER A 404 35.46 3.08 14.75
CA SER A 404 36.86 2.89 15.12
C SER A 404 37.13 2.90 16.63
N GLU A 405 36.25 3.47 17.44
CA GLU A 405 36.42 3.61 18.90
C GLU A 405 35.76 2.48 19.71
N PHE A 406 34.92 1.66 19.07
CA PHE A 406 34.17 0.57 19.70
C PHE A 406 34.67 -0.81 19.25
N PRO A 407 34.74 -1.79 20.15
CA PRO A 407 34.90 -3.20 19.77
C PRO A 407 33.79 -3.63 18.81
N GLU A 408 34.11 -4.49 17.84
CA GLU A 408 33.18 -4.92 16.80
C GLU A 408 31.87 -5.49 17.35
N VAL A 409 31.93 -6.26 18.44
CA VAL A 409 30.75 -6.83 19.11
C VAL A 409 29.86 -5.73 19.69
N GLU A 410 30.44 -4.75 20.40
CA GLU A 410 29.70 -3.62 20.97
C GLU A 410 29.07 -2.75 19.87
N TYR A 411 29.79 -2.58 18.75
CA TYR A 411 29.28 -1.85 17.59
C TYR A 411 28.09 -2.58 16.93
N GLN A 412 28.18 -3.89 16.74
CA GLN A 412 27.08 -4.70 16.20
C GLN A 412 25.84 -4.65 17.12
N GLU A 413 26.04 -4.73 18.44
CA GLU A 413 24.94 -4.66 19.42
C GLU A 413 24.35 -3.25 19.57
N SER A 414 25.05 -2.21 19.11
CA SER A 414 24.59 -0.81 19.23
C SER A 414 23.51 -0.40 18.23
N GLY A 415 23.22 -1.23 17.22
CA GLY A 415 22.28 -0.91 16.13
C GLY A 415 22.81 0.10 15.11
N LEU A 416 24.09 0.50 15.19
CA LEU A 416 24.72 1.42 14.25
C LEU A 416 24.94 0.83 12.84
N VAL A 417 24.88 -0.49 12.69
CA VAL A 417 25.06 -1.18 11.39
C VAL A 417 23.99 -0.76 10.38
N GLU A 418 22.73 -0.67 10.80
CA GLU A 418 21.64 -0.23 9.90
C GLU A 418 21.82 1.23 9.46
N ILE A 419 22.26 2.08 10.38
CA ILE A 419 22.55 3.50 10.09
C ILE A 419 23.77 3.61 9.15
N GLU A 420 24.77 2.73 9.31
CA GLU A 420 25.93 2.65 8.42
C GLU A 420 25.52 2.30 6.99
N GLU A 421 24.67 1.30 6.80
CA GLU A 421 24.17 0.88 5.48
C GLU A 421 23.32 1.98 4.82
N GLU A 422 22.41 2.61 5.57
CA GLU A 422 21.57 3.71 5.08
C GLU A 422 22.43 4.91 4.66
N LEU A 423 23.37 5.32 5.52
CA LEU A 423 24.25 6.46 5.25
C LEU A 423 25.23 6.18 4.11
N ASN A 424 25.81 4.98 4.04
CA ASN A 424 26.69 4.59 2.95
C ASN A 424 25.95 4.67 1.61
N THR A 425 24.72 4.16 1.55
CA THR A 425 23.87 4.25 0.35
C THR A 425 23.65 5.70 -0.06
N LYS A 426 23.23 6.56 0.88
CA LYS A 426 23.00 7.98 0.63
C LYS A 426 24.25 8.74 0.20
N VAL A 427 25.39 8.46 0.83
CA VAL A 427 26.69 9.06 0.47
C VAL A 427 27.12 8.65 -0.93
N VAL A 428 27.01 7.37 -1.25
CA VAL A 428 27.30 6.86 -2.60
C VAL A 428 26.39 7.51 -3.63
N GLU A 429 25.08 7.62 -3.37
CA GLU A 429 24.13 8.32 -4.25
C GLU A 429 24.47 9.81 -4.42
N MET A 430 24.83 10.50 -3.32
CA MET A 430 25.27 11.90 -3.36
C MET A 430 26.53 12.11 -4.18
N GLN A 431 27.42 11.13 -4.26
CA GLN A 431 28.63 11.20 -5.09
C GLN A 431 28.35 10.85 -6.57
N LYS A 432 27.40 9.95 -6.82
CA LYS A 432 26.99 9.55 -8.18
C LYS A 432 26.34 10.70 -8.95
N ILE A 433 25.52 11.54 -8.29
CA ILE A 433 24.82 12.65 -8.96
C ILE A 433 25.79 13.66 -9.61
N PRO A 434 26.76 14.25 -8.87
CA PRO A 434 27.74 15.15 -9.46
C PRO A 434 28.58 14.51 -10.56
N ALA A 435 28.99 13.25 -10.37
CA ALA A 435 29.77 12.52 -11.38
C ALA A 435 28.98 12.32 -12.68
N LEU A 436 27.69 12.00 -12.59
CA LEU A 436 26.82 11.86 -13.75
C LEU A 436 26.53 13.20 -14.44
N LEU A 437 26.32 14.27 -13.65
CA LEU A 437 26.17 15.62 -14.21
C LEU A 437 27.43 16.06 -14.95
N GLN A 438 28.61 15.82 -14.36
CA GLN A 438 29.89 16.08 -15.02
C GLN A 438 30.05 15.25 -16.30
N HIS A 439 29.60 13.99 -16.30
CA HIS A 439 29.60 13.17 -17.50
C HIS A 439 28.70 13.78 -18.59
N ILE A 440 27.48 14.18 -18.26
CA ILE A 440 26.54 14.85 -19.19
C ILE A 440 27.17 16.11 -19.80
N ASP A 441 27.84 16.92 -18.98
CA ASP A 441 28.53 18.13 -19.43
C ASP A 441 29.66 17.81 -20.40
N ASN A 442 30.37 16.70 -20.18
CA ASN A 442 31.48 16.24 -21.03
C ASN A 442 31.06 15.53 -22.32
N ILE A 443 29.80 15.08 -22.45
CA ILE A 443 29.32 14.49 -23.71
C ILE A 443 29.44 15.54 -24.82
N SER A 444 30.11 15.23 -25.94
CA SER A 444 30.26 16.19 -27.03
C SER A 444 28.89 16.63 -27.57
N CYS A 445 28.67 17.93 -27.68
CA CYS A 445 27.46 18.46 -28.30
C CYS A 445 27.55 18.25 -29.81
N THR A 446 26.44 17.79 -30.39
CA THR A 446 26.33 17.64 -31.84
C THR A 446 25.78 18.94 -32.41
N THR A 447 26.62 19.69 -33.15
CA THR A 447 26.19 20.92 -33.81
C THR A 447 25.63 20.61 -35.20
N TYR A 448 24.40 21.06 -35.45
CA TYR A 448 23.72 20.94 -36.74
C TYR A 448 24.39 21.75 -37.87
N GLU A 449 25.38 22.58 -37.54
CA GLU A 449 26.22 23.32 -38.49
C GLU A 449 27.04 22.41 -39.42
N GLN A 450 27.20 21.13 -39.06
CA GLN A 450 27.96 20.14 -39.85
C GLN A 450 27.11 19.41 -40.90
N LEU A 451 25.80 19.62 -40.94
CA LEU A 451 24.91 19.00 -41.92
C LEU A 451 24.83 19.84 -43.19
N GLU A 452 24.96 19.21 -44.36
CA GLU A 452 24.79 19.88 -45.65
C GLU A 452 23.35 20.40 -45.80
N ASP A 453 23.21 21.57 -46.45
CA ASP A 453 21.90 22.14 -46.76
C ASP A 453 21.07 21.16 -47.60
N GLY A 454 19.91 20.74 -47.07
CA GLY A 454 18.96 19.87 -47.78
C GLY A 454 18.87 18.43 -47.30
N VAL A 455 19.63 18.02 -46.28
CA VAL A 455 19.48 16.68 -45.67
C VAL A 455 18.26 16.64 -44.75
N GLU A 456 17.31 15.75 -45.03
CA GLU A 456 16.15 15.50 -44.17
C GLU A 456 16.57 14.65 -42.96
N CYS A 457 16.58 15.25 -41.77
CA CYS A 457 16.82 14.52 -40.54
C CYS A 457 15.50 13.97 -40.02
N SER A 458 15.39 12.65 -39.88
CA SER A 458 14.15 11.96 -39.51
C SER A 458 13.82 12.00 -38.02
N LEU A 459 14.21 13.10 -37.35
CA LEU A 459 13.86 13.44 -35.98
C LEU A 459 12.40 13.87 -35.91
N ASN A 460 11.50 12.95 -36.25
CA ASN A 460 10.06 13.15 -36.24
C ASN A 460 9.60 13.45 -34.80
N TYR A 461 9.22 14.70 -34.53
CA TYR A 461 7.85 15.10 -34.18
C TYR A 461 7.74 16.56 -33.71
N ASN A 462 8.87 17.27 -33.52
CA ASN A 462 8.87 18.70 -33.23
C ASN A 462 9.68 19.43 -34.30
N ASP A 463 9.21 20.59 -34.77
CA ASP A 463 9.95 21.47 -35.67
C ASP A 463 11.27 21.93 -34.99
N PHE A 464 12.39 21.26 -35.30
CA PHE A 464 13.72 21.58 -34.74
C PHE A 464 14.40 22.79 -35.42
N VAL A 465 13.67 23.61 -36.22
CA VAL A 465 14.25 24.80 -36.88
C VAL A 465 14.80 25.79 -35.85
N GLU A 466 14.19 25.90 -34.67
CA GLU A 466 14.69 26.73 -33.54
C GLU A 466 15.70 26.01 -32.65
N GLU A 467 15.84 24.68 -32.77
CA GLU A 467 16.62 23.84 -31.85
C GLU A 467 18.02 23.48 -32.38
N LYS A 468 18.43 24.00 -33.54
CA LYS A 468 19.82 23.90 -34.02
C LYS A 468 20.85 24.46 -33.02
N ALA A 469 20.40 25.22 -32.03
CA ALA A 469 21.19 25.84 -30.96
C ALA A 469 21.15 25.11 -29.61
N LEU A 470 20.51 23.94 -29.48
CA LEU A 470 20.35 23.24 -28.20
C LEU A 470 21.22 21.97 -28.09
N ASP A 471 21.84 21.78 -26.92
CA ASP A 471 22.65 20.60 -26.61
C ASP A 471 21.76 19.35 -26.45
N ILE A 472 21.76 18.49 -27.47
CA ILE A 472 21.07 17.20 -27.47
C ILE A 472 22.04 16.03 -27.27
N ILE A 473 21.56 14.98 -26.61
CA ILE A 473 22.26 13.70 -26.43
C ILE A 473 21.31 12.53 -26.66
N GLU A 474 21.87 11.34 -26.84
CA GLU A 474 21.12 10.09 -26.87
C GLU A 474 21.03 9.48 -25.47
N ILE A 475 19.84 8.98 -25.14
CA ILE A 475 19.54 8.23 -23.91
C ILE A 475 19.02 6.83 -24.28
N LYS A 476 19.42 5.81 -23.51
CA LYS A 476 18.93 4.45 -23.73
C LYS A 476 17.43 4.35 -23.39
N MET A 477 16.65 3.81 -24.32
CA MET A 477 15.18 3.74 -24.26
C MET A 477 14.68 2.29 -24.18
N GLY A 478 15.53 1.30 -23.93
CA GLY A 478 15.14 -0.11 -23.82
C GLY A 478 16.27 -0.99 -23.31
N GLU A 479 15.93 -2.23 -22.94
CA GLU A 479 16.94 -3.24 -22.58
C GLU A 479 17.78 -3.67 -23.79
N ASN A 480 17.21 -3.59 -24.99
CA ASN A 480 17.93 -3.83 -26.24
C ASN A 480 18.96 -2.71 -26.50
N ASP A 481 20.18 -3.11 -26.84
CA ASP A 481 21.32 -2.19 -27.04
C ASP A 481 21.16 -1.20 -28.19
N ASP A 482 20.16 -1.40 -29.05
CA ASP A 482 19.90 -0.55 -30.21
C ASP A 482 18.79 0.48 -30.02
N ASN A 483 18.09 0.48 -28.88
CA ASN A 483 16.98 1.43 -28.66
C ASN A 483 17.47 2.71 -27.98
N TRP A 484 17.74 3.75 -28.77
CA TRP A 484 18.21 5.06 -28.28
C TRP A 484 17.25 6.16 -28.69
N GLY A 485 16.92 7.02 -27.73
CA GLY A 485 16.07 8.19 -27.92
C GLY A 485 16.86 9.47 -27.76
N LEU A 486 16.33 10.56 -28.30
CA LEU A 486 16.98 11.87 -28.22
C LEU A 486 16.35 12.71 -27.14
N ILE A 487 17.20 13.44 -26.42
CA ILE A 487 16.77 14.26 -25.30
C ILE A 487 17.73 15.43 -25.12
N ARG A 488 17.19 16.57 -24.69
CA ARG A 488 18.00 17.75 -24.36
C ARG A 488 18.82 17.45 -23.10
N LYS A 489 20.11 17.80 -23.10
CA LYS A 489 20.97 17.71 -21.91
C LYS A 489 20.33 18.40 -20.71
N GLU A 490 19.73 19.57 -20.94
CA GLU A 490 19.07 20.36 -19.91
C GLU A 490 17.87 19.63 -19.28
N THR A 491 17.13 18.86 -20.06
CA THR A 491 16.04 18.03 -19.53
C THR A 491 16.57 16.96 -18.58
N ILE A 492 17.69 16.30 -18.93
CA ILE A 492 18.32 15.31 -18.05
C ILE A 492 18.92 15.97 -16.81
N ARG A 493 19.61 17.12 -16.95
CA ARG A 493 20.13 17.87 -15.80
C ARG A 493 19.01 18.19 -14.83
N ASN A 494 17.92 18.79 -15.30
CA ASN A 494 16.76 19.14 -14.48
C ASN A 494 16.11 17.91 -13.85
N MET A 495 16.07 16.78 -14.56
CA MET A 495 15.57 15.53 -14.00
C MET A 495 16.43 15.04 -12.83
N ILE A 496 17.75 15.01 -12.99
CA ILE A 496 18.70 14.55 -11.97
C ILE A 496 18.70 15.51 -10.77
N THR A 497 18.77 16.82 -10.99
CA THR A 497 18.83 17.83 -9.92
C THR A 497 17.53 17.95 -9.14
N THR A 498 16.38 17.88 -9.82
CA THR A 498 15.06 18.07 -9.17
C THR A 498 14.60 16.81 -8.45
N ARG A 499 14.79 15.62 -9.06
CA ARG A 499 14.27 14.37 -8.48
C ARG A 499 15.21 13.74 -7.47
N LYS A 500 16.47 14.19 -7.39
CA LYS A 500 17.55 13.61 -6.56
C LYS A 500 17.67 12.09 -6.73
N ARG A 501 17.23 11.54 -7.86
CA ARG A 501 17.22 10.12 -8.18
C ARG A 501 17.78 9.94 -9.57
N ILE A 502 18.70 9.00 -9.68
CA ILE A 502 19.39 8.66 -10.92
C ILE A 502 18.63 7.50 -11.58
N THR A 503 17.47 7.75 -12.16
CA THR A 503 16.69 6.67 -12.82
C THR A 503 16.35 7.00 -14.27
N LEU A 504 16.39 5.99 -15.13
CA LEU A 504 15.92 6.10 -16.50
C LEU A 504 14.40 6.38 -16.50
N PRO A 505 13.91 7.37 -17.27
CA PRO A 505 12.52 7.79 -17.22
C PRO A 505 11.53 6.70 -17.70
N PHE A 506 12.01 5.67 -18.41
CA PHE A 506 11.17 4.64 -19.02
C PHE A 506 11.12 3.32 -18.24
N TYR A 507 12.20 2.93 -17.55
CA TYR A 507 12.34 1.60 -16.94
C TYR A 507 12.59 1.62 -15.43
N HIS A 508 12.71 2.80 -14.82
CA HIS A 508 13.00 2.96 -13.38
C HIS A 508 14.28 2.25 -12.88
N ARG A 509 15.13 1.78 -13.79
CA ARG A 509 16.49 1.31 -13.51
C ARG A 509 17.41 2.50 -13.22
N GLU A 510 18.41 2.29 -12.39
CA GLU A 510 19.49 3.25 -12.17
C GLU A 510 20.12 3.69 -13.52
N MET A 511 20.17 5.00 -13.75
CA MET A 511 20.84 5.60 -14.90
C MET A 511 22.34 5.64 -14.65
N THR A 512 23.12 5.22 -15.63
CA THR A 512 24.58 5.23 -15.57
C THR A 512 25.13 6.06 -16.72
N ALA A 513 26.45 6.30 -16.72
CA ALA A 513 27.12 6.94 -17.84
C ALA A 513 26.96 6.14 -19.15
N GLU A 514 26.78 4.81 -19.07
CA GLU A 514 26.60 3.95 -20.25
C GLU A 514 25.24 4.16 -20.93
N ASP A 515 24.27 4.73 -20.22
CA ASP A 515 22.93 4.98 -20.74
C ASP A 515 22.84 6.31 -21.51
N LEU A 516 23.93 7.08 -21.56
CA LEU A 516 24.01 8.39 -22.19
C LEU A 516 25.17 8.43 -23.18
N ARG A 517 24.94 9.00 -24.37
CA ARG A 517 26.03 9.18 -25.34
C ARG A 517 25.78 10.36 -26.27
N ALA A 518 26.82 10.75 -27.00
CA ALA A 518 26.71 11.74 -28.07
C ALA A 518 25.77 11.25 -29.18
N VAL A 519 25.07 12.18 -29.82
CA VAL A 519 24.16 11.85 -30.93
C VAL A 519 24.95 11.32 -32.12
N GLN A 520 24.56 10.16 -32.63
CA GLN A 520 25.14 9.56 -33.82
C GLN A 520 24.35 10.00 -35.05
N LEU A 521 24.67 11.18 -35.60
CA LEU A 521 23.92 11.81 -36.70
C LEU A 521 23.64 10.86 -37.86
N GLU A 522 24.61 10.05 -38.27
CA GLU A 522 24.47 9.08 -39.37
C GLU A 522 23.25 8.15 -39.25
N LYS A 523 22.80 7.84 -38.02
CA LYS A 523 21.62 7.00 -37.78
C LYS A 523 20.28 7.71 -37.99
N HIS A 524 20.30 9.05 -38.00
CA HIS A 524 19.10 9.89 -38.00
C HIS A 524 18.92 10.67 -39.32
N LEU A 525 19.94 10.70 -40.18
CA LEU A 525 19.87 11.29 -41.52
C LEU A 525 19.17 10.33 -42.49
N LYS A 526 18.23 10.84 -43.29
CA LYS A 526 17.58 10.09 -44.37
C LYS A 526 18.05 10.52 -45.74
#